data_AF-E2ZBA1-F1
#
_entry.id   AF-E2ZBA1-F1
#
_cell.length_a   1.000
_cell.length_b   1.000
_cell.length_c   1.000
_cell.angle_alpha   90.00
_cell.angle_beta   90.00
_cell.angle_gamma   90.00
#
_symmetry.space_group_name_H-M   'P 1'
#
loop_
_entity.id
_entity.type
_entity.pdbx_description
1 polymer ?
#
loop_
_entity_poly.entity_id
_entity_poly.type
_entity_poly.pdbx_seq_one_letter_code
_entity_poly.pdbx_strand_id
1 'polypeptide(L)'
;MKGYIMKKVFVLLLLIQVICLTSLAADTATFDGSRNVLICRTTQNNYASHYLNKGIREPFRIPWWNVINADEILSSSDITEANLAELATRYQADLVIVPFVNHWYFRQFQGFFPYNDDWYTEYSYRFSLYAYDKETASFRSYTVNGQGSKEAVDLNNPDDILRPAVKRLLDEFPYKRIPRDRPHSSSSINKSLSVSTTNGGAKIYKSLDGAVSI
;
A
#
# COMPACT_ATOMS: atom_id res chain seq x y z
N MET A 1 39.57 16.31 39.69
CA MET A 1 39.52 15.82 38.28
C MET A 1 38.46 14.76 37.97
N LYS A 2 37.58 14.32 38.90
CA LYS A 2 36.52 13.31 38.62
C LYS A 2 35.25 13.86 37.94
N GLY A 3 34.84 15.11 38.22
CA GLY A 3 33.60 15.68 37.69
C GLY A 3 33.61 16.03 36.20
N TYR A 4 34.78 16.38 35.65
CA TYR A 4 34.91 16.74 34.23
C TYR A 4 34.79 15.52 33.30
N ILE A 5 35.21 14.35 33.79
CA ILE A 5 35.10 13.08 33.06
C ILE A 5 33.64 12.60 33.05
N MET A 6 32.91 12.69 34.18
CA MET A 6 31.48 12.35 34.22
C MET A 6 30.63 13.22 33.29
N LYS A 7 30.92 14.53 33.21
CA LYS A 7 30.17 15.44 32.33
C LYS A 7 30.37 15.11 30.84
N LYS A 8 31.59 14.68 30.44
CA LYS A 8 31.89 14.24 29.07
C LYS A 8 31.20 12.92 28.72
N VAL A 9 31.15 11.97 29.66
CA VAL A 9 30.45 10.69 29.47
C VAL A 9 28.94 10.91 29.34
N PHE A 10 28.37 11.83 30.13
CA PHE A 10 26.94 12.16 30.04
C PHE A 10 26.57 12.84 28.73
N VAL A 11 27.42 13.76 28.23
CA VAL A 11 27.25 14.40 26.93
C VAL A 11 27.39 13.39 25.78
N LEU A 12 28.30 12.42 25.89
CA LEU A 12 28.45 11.36 24.91
C LEU A 12 27.19 10.48 24.83
N LEU A 13 26.61 10.10 25.98
CA LEU A 13 25.38 9.31 26.03
C LEU A 13 24.18 10.06 25.44
N LEU A 14 24.08 11.37 25.67
CA LEU A 14 23.07 12.23 25.04
C LEU A 14 23.26 12.31 23.53
N LEU A 15 24.50 12.45 23.04
CA LEU A 15 24.80 12.45 21.60
C LEU A 15 24.45 11.11 20.95
N ILE A 16 24.75 9.99 21.61
CA ILE A 16 24.39 8.65 21.12
C ILE A 16 22.85 8.49 21.08
N GLN A 17 22.13 8.97 22.11
CA GLN A 17 20.66 8.95 22.09
C GLN A 17 20.08 9.79 20.94
N VAL A 18 20.63 10.97 20.68
CA VAL A 18 20.20 11.82 19.55
C VAL A 18 20.48 11.12 18.22
N ILE A 19 21.65 10.50 18.05
CA ILE A 19 22.02 9.78 16.83
C ILE A 19 21.10 8.55 16.61
N CYS A 20 20.80 7.79 17.67
CA CYS A 20 19.87 6.66 17.60
C CYS A 20 18.45 7.10 17.22
N LEU A 21 17.95 8.20 17.80
CA LEU A 21 16.64 8.76 17.45
C LEU A 21 16.58 9.25 16.00
N THR A 22 17.67 9.83 15.48
CA THR A 22 17.75 10.25 14.07
C THR A 22 17.85 9.08 13.09
N SER A 23 18.50 7.97 13.49
CA SER A 23 18.59 6.77 12.64
C SER A 23 17.27 6.02 12.50
N LEU A 24 16.41 6.06 13.53
CA LEU A 24 15.05 5.50 13.46
C LEU A 24 14.12 6.32 12.56
N ALA A 25 14.44 7.61 12.34
CA ALA A 25 13.70 8.50 11.44
C ALA A 25 14.26 8.49 9.99
N ALA A 26 15.35 7.76 9.72
CA ALA A 26 16.04 7.77 8.43
C ALA A 26 15.51 6.76 7.41
N ASP A 27 14.70 5.78 7.83
CA ASP A 27 14.15 4.77 6.92
C ASP A 27 12.75 5.16 6.45
N THR A 28 12.71 6.08 5.49
CA THR A 28 11.86 6.07 4.27
C THR A 28 12.00 7.42 3.60
N ALA A 29 12.47 7.45 2.35
CA ALA A 29 12.44 8.66 1.54
C ALA A 29 10.97 9.04 1.27
N THR A 30 10.39 9.88 2.13
CA THR A 30 9.03 10.40 1.97
C THR A 30 9.08 11.63 1.09
N PHE A 31 8.36 11.60 -0.03
CA PHE A 31 8.22 12.75 -0.91
C PHE A 31 7.20 13.74 -0.33
N ASP A 32 7.48 15.03 -0.45
CA ASP A 32 6.55 16.10 -0.05
C ASP A 32 5.22 15.93 -0.81
N GLY A 33 4.10 15.99 -0.09
CA GLY A 33 2.76 15.75 -0.63
C GLY A 33 2.33 14.27 -0.76
N SER A 34 3.19 13.29 -0.45
CA SER A 34 2.78 11.88 -0.44
C SER A 34 1.69 11.59 0.59
N ARG A 35 0.72 10.74 0.22
CA ARG A 35 -0.32 10.27 1.16
C ARG A 35 0.15 9.02 1.89
N ASN A 36 -0.07 9.00 3.20
CA ASN A 36 0.22 7.83 4.02
C ASN A 36 -0.90 6.80 3.86
N VAL A 37 -0.57 5.62 3.36
CA VAL A 37 -1.53 4.52 3.16
C VAL A 37 -1.16 3.37 4.08
N LEU A 38 -2.06 3.04 5.00
CA LEU A 38 -1.92 1.87 5.85
C LEU A 38 -2.61 0.68 5.19
N ILE A 39 -1.84 -0.33 4.81
CA ILE A 39 -2.41 -1.59 4.29
C ILE A 39 -2.31 -2.65 5.37
N CYS A 40 -3.43 -2.90 6.05
CA CYS A 40 -3.51 -3.81 7.19
C CYS A 40 -3.46 -5.26 6.74
N ARG A 41 -2.86 -6.12 7.59
CA ARG A 41 -2.93 -7.57 7.43
C ARG A 41 -4.14 -8.11 8.20
N THR A 42 -4.63 -9.26 7.78
CA THR A 42 -5.72 -9.96 8.46
C THR A 42 -5.22 -11.27 9.05
N THR A 43 -6.00 -11.87 9.96
CA THR A 43 -5.69 -13.19 10.54
C THR A 43 -5.70 -14.34 9.51
N GLN A 44 -6.06 -14.04 8.26
CA GLN A 44 -6.20 -15.02 7.19
C GLN A 44 -4.84 -15.42 6.61
N ASN A 45 -4.51 -16.70 6.74
CA ASN A 45 -3.26 -17.27 6.24
C ASN A 45 -3.52 -18.35 5.18
N ASN A 46 -4.09 -17.96 4.04
CA ASN A 46 -4.32 -18.86 2.91
C ASN A 46 -3.76 -18.26 1.62
N TYR A 47 -3.65 -19.08 0.57
CA TYR A 47 -3.06 -18.66 -0.70
C TYR A 47 -3.72 -17.40 -1.28
N ALA A 48 -5.05 -17.34 -1.27
CA ALA A 48 -5.80 -16.20 -1.78
C ALA A 48 -5.57 -14.92 -0.96
N SER A 49 -5.45 -15.02 0.37
CA SER A 49 -5.19 -13.85 1.22
C SER A 49 -3.80 -13.26 0.95
N HIS A 50 -2.78 -14.11 0.77
CA HIS A 50 -1.44 -13.66 0.38
C HIS A 50 -1.43 -13.01 -1.00
N TYR A 51 -2.10 -13.63 -1.98
CA TYR A 51 -2.21 -13.10 -3.34
C TYR A 51 -2.92 -11.74 -3.35
N LEU A 52 -4.05 -11.64 -2.65
CA LEU A 52 -4.82 -10.41 -2.53
C LEU A 52 -4.00 -9.29 -1.86
N ASN A 53 -3.33 -9.58 -0.74
CA ASN A 53 -2.46 -8.61 -0.06
C ASN A 53 -1.37 -8.08 -0.99
N LYS A 54 -0.70 -8.96 -1.75
CA LYS A 54 0.34 -8.58 -2.71
C LYS A 54 -0.23 -7.72 -3.84
N GLY A 55 -1.35 -8.13 -4.44
CA GLY A 55 -1.95 -7.45 -5.57
C GLY A 55 -2.51 -6.06 -5.22
N ILE A 56 -3.11 -5.89 -4.03
CA ILE A 56 -3.63 -4.60 -3.56
C ILE A 56 -2.52 -3.60 -3.26
N ARG A 57 -1.32 -4.05 -2.88
CA ARG A 57 -0.16 -3.18 -2.65
C ARG A 57 0.43 -2.62 -3.94
N GLU A 58 0.26 -3.33 -5.05
CA GLU A 58 0.94 -3.03 -6.30
C GLU A 58 0.72 -1.60 -6.86
N PRO A 59 -0.50 -1.01 -6.77
CA PRO A 59 -0.76 0.35 -7.22
C PRO A 59 -0.17 1.43 -6.31
N PHE A 60 0.12 1.13 -5.04
CA PHE A 60 0.61 2.10 -4.06
C PHE A 60 2.14 2.10 -4.05
N ARG A 61 2.72 2.81 -5.01
CA ARG A 61 4.17 2.98 -5.12
C ARG A 61 4.55 4.44 -4.91
N ILE A 62 5.76 4.62 -4.39
CA ILE A 62 6.50 5.89 -4.37
C ILE A 62 6.53 6.47 -5.80
N PRO A 63 6.41 7.80 -6.00
CA PRO A 63 6.52 8.86 -4.99
C PRO A 63 5.20 9.32 -4.34
N TRP A 64 4.06 8.91 -4.88
CA TRP A 64 2.76 9.49 -4.49
C TRP A 64 2.15 8.90 -3.22
N TRP A 65 2.54 7.67 -2.90
CA TRP A 65 2.04 6.92 -1.77
C TRP A 65 3.19 6.48 -0.89
N ASN A 66 3.07 6.77 0.40
CA ASN A 66 3.93 6.20 1.43
C ASN A 66 3.17 5.02 2.07
N VAL A 67 3.56 3.79 1.75
CA VAL A 67 2.89 2.59 2.26
C VAL A 67 3.45 2.25 3.63
N ILE A 68 2.59 2.36 4.65
CA ILE A 68 2.89 1.99 6.02
C ILE A 68 2.49 0.52 6.22
N ASN A 69 3.42 -0.26 6.79
CA ASN A 69 3.14 -1.62 7.22
C ASN A 69 2.71 -1.59 8.68
N ALA A 70 1.47 -1.99 8.95
CA ALA A 70 1.03 -2.24 10.32
C ALA A 70 1.60 -3.58 10.82
N ASP A 71 2.05 -3.62 12.07
CA ASP A 71 2.32 -4.87 12.78
C ASP A 71 1.02 -5.54 13.24
N GLU A 72 -0.06 -4.77 13.32
CA GLU A 72 -1.37 -5.23 13.74
C GLU A 72 -2.03 -6.16 12.71
N ILE A 73 -2.64 -7.22 13.21
CA ILE A 73 -3.33 -8.23 12.43
C ILE A 73 -4.81 -8.18 12.80
N LEU A 74 -5.66 -7.81 11.85
CA LEU A 74 -7.10 -7.63 12.08
C LEU A 74 -7.86 -8.94 11.87
N SER A 75 -8.75 -9.28 12.80
CA SER A 75 -9.78 -10.29 12.57
C SER A 75 -10.98 -9.68 11.82
N SER A 76 -11.92 -10.51 11.38
CA SER A 76 -13.11 -10.02 10.67
C SER A 76 -13.98 -9.08 11.52
N SER A 77 -14.04 -9.30 12.84
CA SER A 77 -14.80 -8.45 13.77
C SER A 77 -14.13 -7.09 14.02
N ASP A 78 -12.82 -7.00 13.79
CA ASP A 78 -12.06 -5.77 14.01
C ASP A 78 -12.18 -4.79 12.84
N ILE A 79 -12.74 -5.23 11.71
CA ILE A 79 -12.96 -4.40 10.51
C ILE A 79 -14.23 -3.56 10.71
N THR A 80 -14.10 -2.51 11.50
CA THR A 80 -15.15 -1.54 11.78
C THR A 80 -14.66 -0.13 11.52
N GLU A 81 -15.58 0.78 11.19
CA GLU A 81 -15.25 2.18 10.95
C GLU A 81 -14.50 2.81 12.14
N ALA A 82 -14.96 2.57 13.37
CA ALA A 82 -14.34 3.10 14.58
C ALA A 82 -12.88 2.63 14.74
N ASN A 83 -12.63 1.33 14.55
CA ASN A 83 -11.27 0.78 14.68
C ASN A 83 -10.36 1.27 13.53
N LEU A 84 -10.86 1.33 12.29
CA LEU A 84 -10.07 1.85 11.18
C LEU A 84 -9.76 3.34 11.31
N ALA A 85 -10.68 4.13 11.89
CA ALA A 85 -10.45 5.53 12.22
C ALA A 85 -9.37 5.70 13.32
N GLU A 86 -9.37 4.82 14.33
CA GLU A 86 -8.32 4.77 15.34
C GLU A 86 -6.97 4.44 14.72
N LEU A 87 -6.91 3.43 13.86
CA LEU A 87 -5.70 3.04 13.14
C LEU A 87 -5.16 4.17 12.25
N ALA A 88 -6.05 4.86 11.53
CA ALA A 88 -5.69 6.03 10.72
C ALA A 88 -5.05 7.14 11.57
N THR A 89 -5.49 7.29 12.81
CA THR A 89 -4.95 8.29 13.74
C THR A 89 -3.61 7.83 14.32
N ARG A 90 -3.53 6.58 14.81
CA ARG A 90 -2.35 5.97 15.42
C ARG A 90 -1.16 5.93 14.48
N TYR A 91 -1.38 5.49 13.24
CA TYR A 91 -0.34 5.38 12.21
C TYR A 91 -0.20 6.64 11.35
N GLN A 92 -0.92 7.72 11.66
CA GLN A 92 -0.96 8.95 10.87
C GLN A 92 -1.23 8.67 9.37
N ALA A 93 -2.13 7.73 9.09
CA ALA A 93 -2.50 7.34 7.74
C ALA A 93 -3.66 8.21 7.22
N ASP A 94 -3.55 8.64 5.96
CA ASP A 94 -4.60 9.34 5.24
C ASP A 94 -5.67 8.36 4.74
N LEU A 95 -5.24 7.12 4.43
CA LEU A 95 -6.09 6.05 3.90
C LEU A 95 -5.72 4.72 4.58
N VAL A 96 -6.71 4.04 5.14
CA VAL A 96 -6.54 2.68 5.70
C VAL A 96 -7.24 1.70 4.80
N ILE A 97 -6.56 0.62 4.44
CA ILE A 97 -7.04 -0.41 3.52
C ILE A 97 -6.90 -1.77 4.16
N VAL A 98 -7.97 -2.57 4.10
CA VAL A 98 -7.99 -3.95 4.61
C VAL A 98 -8.46 -4.89 3.51
N PRO A 99 -7.54 -5.61 2.83
CA PRO A 99 -7.92 -6.69 1.92
C PRO A 99 -8.43 -7.90 2.72
N PHE A 100 -9.60 -8.41 2.38
CA PHE A 100 -10.25 -9.48 3.10
C PHE A 100 -10.81 -10.55 2.16
N VAL A 101 -10.56 -11.82 2.46
CA VAL A 101 -11.08 -12.96 1.71
C VAL A 101 -12.31 -13.51 2.41
N ASN A 102 -13.52 -13.13 1.99
CA ASN A 102 -14.74 -13.63 2.64
C ASN A 102 -14.88 -15.14 2.43
N HIS A 103 -14.58 -15.61 1.23
CA HIS A 103 -14.62 -17.02 0.87
C HIS A 103 -13.69 -17.28 -0.30
N TRP A 104 -13.05 -18.44 -0.30
CA TRP A 104 -12.20 -18.93 -1.39
C TRP A 104 -12.18 -20.46 -1.34
N TYR A 105 -12.48 -21.10 -2.46
CA TYR A 105 -12.02 -22.45 -2.73
C TYR A 105 -11.63 -22.61 -4.20
N PHE A 106 -10.72 -23.55 -4.39
CA PHE A 106 -10.28 -24.05 -5.68
C PHE A 106 -10.05 -25.55 -5.48
N ARG A 107 -10.84 -26.38 -6.17
CA ARG A 107 -10.76 -27.84 -6.02
C ARG A 107 -10.76 -28.52 -7.36
N GLN A 108 -9.95 -29.56 -7.48
CA GLN A 108 -9.93 -30.46 -8.61
C GLN A 108 -10.58 -31.79 -8.23
N PHE A 109 -11.41 -32.33 -9.09
CA PHE A 109 -12.09 -33.60 -8.89
C PHE A 109 -12.32 -34.30 -10.22
N GLN A 110 -12.37 -35.63 -10.18
CA GLN A 110 -12.74 -36.45 -11.34
C GLN A 110 -14.26 -36.48 -11.48
N GLY A 111 -14.75 -36.44 -12.72
CA GLY A 111 -16.17 -36.63 -13.01
C GLY A 111 -16.72 -37.92 -12.39
N PHE A 112 -17.96 -37.86 -11.89
CA PHE A 112 -18.59 -39.01 -11.21
C PHE A 112 -19.08 -40.12 -12.18
N PHE A 113 -19.11 -39.85 -13.49
CA PHE A 113 -19.69 -40.78 -14.47
C PHE A 113 -18.66 -41.82 -14.94
N PRO A 114 -19.06 -43.11 -15.08
CA PRO A 114 -18.15 -44.23 -15.35
C PRO A 114 -17.45 -44.21 -16.72
N TYR A 115 -17.72 -43.21 -17.56
CA TYR A 115 -17.08 -43.01 -18.86
C TYR A 115 -16.44 -41.61 -19.00
N ASN A 116 -16.38 -40.85 -17.90
CA ASN A 116 -15.78 -39.53 -17.88
C ASN A 116 -14.53 -39.54 -16.99
N ASP A 117 -13.38 -39.70 -17.65
CA ASP A 117 -12.06 -39.63 -17.00
C ASP A 117 -11.54 -38.19 -16.87
N ASP A 118 -12.32 -37.20 -17.29
CA ASP A 118 -11.91 -35.81 -17.26
C ASP A 118 -11.86 -35.29 -15.83
N TRP A 119 -10.76 -34.58 -15.54
CA TRP A 119 -10.61 -33.81 -14.33
C TRP A 119 -11.27 -32.45 -14.52
N TYR A 120 -12.04 -32.03 -13.54
CA TYR A 120 -12.65 -30.71 -13.48
C TYR A 120 -12.05 -29.90 -12.34
N THR A 121 -11.93 -28.61 -12.58
CA THR A 121 -11.60 -27.60 -11.57
C THR A 121 -12.84 -26.77 -11.30
N GLU A 122 -13.28 -26.76 -10.05
CA GLU A 122 -14.33 -25.87 -9.57
C GLU A 122 -13.73 -24.81 -8.63
N TYR A 123 -14.23 -23.59 -8.77
CA TYR A 123 -13.83 -22.47 -7.94
C TYR A 123 -15.04 -21.66 -7.49
N SER A 124 -14.93 -21.09 -6.29
CA SER A 124 -15.80 -20.01 -5.84
C SER A 124 -15.02 -19.06 -4.97
N TYR A 125 -15.33 -17.78 -5.11
CA TYR A 125 -14.67 -16.76 -4.33
C TYR A 125 -15.55 -15.55 -4.09
N ARG A 126 -15.28 -14.90 -2.96
CA ARG A 126 -15.77 -13.57 -2.62
C ARG A 126 -14.66 -12.83 -1.88
N PHE A 127 -14.23 -11.71 -2.44
CA PHE A 127 -13.21 -10.85 -1.87
C PHE A 127 -13.79 -9.47 -1.61
N SER A 128 -13.43 -8.91 -0.46
CA SER A 128 -13.79 -7.56 -0.07
C SER A 128 -12.53 -6.73 0.17
N LEU A 129 -12.58 -5.47 -0.22
CA LEU A 129 -11.60 -4.46 0.11
C LEU A 129 -12.29 -3.41 0.95
N TYR A 130 -11.92 -3.32 2.22
CA TYR A 130 -12.42 -2.27 3.10
C TYR A 130 -11.47 -1.09 3.07
N ALA A 131 -12.02 0.11 3.01
CA ALA A 131 -11.25 1.33 2.98
C ALA A 131 -11.86 2.35 3.92
N TYR A 132 -11.01 3.01 4.70
CA TYR A 132 -11.36 4.17 5.50
C TYR A 132 -10.51 5.35 5.04
N ASP A 133 -11.18 6.41 4.61
CA ASP A 133 -10.55 7.65 4.19
C ASP A 133 -10.72 8.69 5.30
N LYS A 134 -9.58 9.15 5.84
CA LYS A 134 -9.55 10.07 6.98
C LYS A 134 -10.04 11.47 6.62
N GLU A 135 -9.84 11.92 5.38
CA GLU A 135 -10.24 13.26 4.94
C GLU A 135 -11.76 13.37 4.86
N THR A 136 -12.40 12.36 4.27
CA THR A 136 -13.85 12.32 4.13
C THR A 136 -14.56 11.67 5.31
N ALA A 137 -13.81 11.16 6.29
CA ALA A 137 -14.29 10.34 7.40
C ALA A 137 -15.29 9.28 6.93
N SER A 138 -14.95 8.57 5.84
CA SER A 138 -15.87 7.62 5.21
C SER A 138 -15.29 6.21 5.16
N PHE A 139 -16.10 5.26 5.64
CA PHE A 139 -15.85 3.82 5.52
C PHE A 139 -16.60 3.25 4.31
N ARG A 140 -15.88 2.53 3.45
CA ARG A 140 -16.43 1.90 2.24
C ARG A 140 -15.93 0.47 2.08
N SER A 141 -16.76 -0.36 1.48
CA SER A 141 -16.40 -1.73 1.11
C SER A 141 -16.62 -1.94 -0.39
N TYR A 142 -15.63 -2.49 -1.07
CA TYR A 142 -15.70 -2.92 -2.47
C TYR A 142 -15.66 -4.44 -2.49
N THR A 143 -16.53 -5.09 -3.26
CA THR A 143 -16.66 -6.56 -3.20
C THR A 143 -16.80 -7.14 -4.58
N VAL A 144 -15.96 -8.14 -4.87
CA VAL A 144 -16.04 -8.94 -6.09
C VAL A 144 -16.31 -10.38 -5.74
N ASN A 145 -17.07 -11.07 -6.59
CA ASN A 145 -17.31 -12.49 -6.46
C ASN A 145 -17.27 -13.17 -7.83
N GLY A 146 -17.20 -14.49 -7.79
CA GLY A 146 -17.26 -15.34 -8.96
C GLY A 146 -17.27 -16.81 -8.57
N GLN A 147 -17.87 -17.62 -9.41
CA GLN A 147 -17.87 -19.07 -9.27
C GLN A 147 -17.89 -19.70 -10.67
N GLY A 148 -17.47 -20.95 -10.76
CA GLY A 148 -17.52 -21.69 -12.01
C GLY A 148 -16.85 -23.04 -11.91
N SER A 149 -17.01 -23.82 -12.98
CA SER A 149 -16.34 -25.09 -13.18
C SER A 149 -15.82 -25.15 -14.61
N LYS A 150 -14.60 -25.66 -14.79
CA LYS A 150 -13.96 -25.88 -16.09
C LYS A 150 -13.20 -27.20 -16.06
N GLU A 151 -12.86 -27.74 -17.21
CA GLU A 151 -11.90 -28.86 -17.28
C GLU A 151 -10.55 -28.41 -16.70
N ALA A 152 -9.87 -29.31 -15.99
CA ALA A 152 -8.63 -29.01 -15.30
C ALA A 152 -7.48 -28.70 -16.28
N VAL A 153 -7.56 -29.18 -17.52
CA VAL A 153 -6.67 -28.79 -18.61
C VAL A 153 -6.78 -27.30 -18.94
N ASP A 154 -7.98 -26.74 -18.91
CA ASP A 154 -8.23 -25.32 -19.19
C ASP A 154 -7.99 -24.42 -17.98
N LEU A 155 -8.15 -24.96 -16.77
CA LEU A 155 -8.03 -24.23 -15.52
C LEU A 155 -7.26 -25.06 -14.49
N ASN A 156 -5.93 -25.02 -14.54
CA ASN A 156 -5.08 -25.72 -13.58
C ASN A 156 -4.52 -24.82 -12.47
N ASN A 157 -4.51 -23.50 -12.67
CA ASN A 157 -3.84 -22.57 -11.78
C ASN A 157 -4.84 -21.64 -11.09
N PRO A 158 -4.84 -21.55 -9.75
CA PRO A 158 -5.68 -20.60 -9.02
C PRO A 158 -5.42 -19.13 -9.41
N ASP A 159 -4.22 -18.78 -9.87
CA ASP A 159 -3.86 -17.43 -10.29
C ASP A 159 -4.72 -16.93 -11.47
N ASP A 160 -5.19 -17.84 -12.32
CA ASP A 160 -6.06 -17.51 -13.47
C ASP A 160 -7.44 -17.00 -13.01
N ILE A 161 -7.84 -17.31 -11.78
CA ILE A 161 -9.04 -16.77 -11.12
C ILE A 161 -8.69 -15.54 -10.28
N LEU A 162 -7.60 -15.60 -9.51
CA LEU A 162 -7.22 -14.55 -8.57
C LEU A 162 -6.79 -13.26 -9.29
N ARG A 163 -6.01 -13.35 -10.37
CA ARG A 163 -5.54 -12.19 -11.14
C ARG A 163 -6.69 -11.33 -11.68
N PRO A 164 -7.67 -11.87 -12.43
CA PRO A 164 -8.79 -11.06 -12.89
C PRO A 164 -9.71 -10.61 -11.74
N ALA A 165 -9.82 -11.38 -10.66
CA ALA A 165 -10.59 -10.97 -9.48
C ALA A 165 -9.99 -9.72 -8.81
N VAL A 166 -8.68 -9.73 -8.54
CA VAL A 166 -7.96 -8.57 -7.98
C VAL A 166 -8.04 -7.38 -8.92
N LYS A 167 -7.87 -7.60 -10.24
CA LYS A 167 -8.03 -6.52 -11.22
C LYS A 167 -9.40 -5.85 -11.14
N ARG A 168 -10.49 -6.64 -11.09
CA ARG A 168 -11.85 -6.10 -10.94
C ARG A 168 -12.02 -5.31 -9.65
N LEU A 169 -11.48 -5.82 -8.55
CA LEU A 169 -11.54 -5.13 -7.25
C LEU A 169 -10.79 -3.80 -7.29
N LEU A 170 -9.62 -3.76 -7.91
CA LEU A 170 -8.85 -2.53 -8.14
C LEU A 170 -9.51 -1.60 -9.15
N ASP A 171 -10.35 -2.10 -10.05
CA ASP A 171 -11.10 -1.28 -11.01
C ASP A 171 -12.23 -0.50 -10.34
N GLU A 172 -12.88 -1.08 -9.33
CA GLU A 172 -13.87 -0.40 -8.49
C GLU A 172 -13.25 0.56 -7.47
N PHE A 173 -12.00 0.30 -7.08
CA PHE A 173 -11.31 1.04 -6.02
C PHE A 173 -10.79 2.42 -6.51
N PRO A 174 -11.35 3.55 -6.03
CA PRO A 174 -11.10 4.88 -6.61
C PRO A 174 -9.74 5.47 -6.22
N TYR A 175 -9.17 5.04 -5.08
CA TYR A 175 -7.95 5.63 -4.51
C TYR A 175 -6.66 5.12 -5.15
N LYS A 176 -6.73 4.42 -6.29
CA LYS A 176 -5.55 4.05 -7.09
C LYS A 176 -4.94 5.22 -7.88
N ARG A 177 -5.69 6.31 -8.06
CA ARG A 177 -5.26 7.46 -8.88
C ARG A 177 -4.29 8.32 -8.08
N ILE A 178 -3.38 9.00 -8.77
CA ILE A 178 -2.51 10.04 -8.18
C ILE A 178 -3.40 10.97 -7.33
N PRO A 179 -3.09 11.20 -6.03
CA PRO A 179 -3.88 12.09 -5.19
C PRO A 179 -4.07 13.44 -5.90
N ARG A 180 -5.31 13.80 -6.24
CA ARG A 180 -5.58 15.04 -6.99
C ARG A 180 -5.55 16.31 -6.14
N ASP A 181 -5.59 16.18 -4.81
CA ASP A 181 -6.02 17.29 -3.95
C ASP A 181 -5.12 17.54 -2.73
N ARG A 182 -3.79 17.45 -2.88
CA ARG A 182 -2.94 18.33 -2.06
C ARG A 182 -2.45 19.45 -2.95
N PRO A 183 -2.72 20.74 -2.62
CA PRO A 183 -1.85 21.78 -3.14
C PRO A 183 -0.45 21.33 -2.72
N HIS A 184 0.42 21.08 -3.70
CA HIS A 184 1.84 21.23 -3.43
C HIS A 184 1.95 22.52 -2.66
N SER A 185 2.54 22.50 -1.46
CA SER A 185 2.85 23.75 -0.78
C SER A 185 3.55 24.61 -1.83
N SER A 186 2.89 25.67 -2.27
CA SER A 186 3.42 26.55 -3.30
C SER A 186 4.70 27.24 -2.80
N SER A 187 5.08 27.04 -1.54
CA SER A 187 6.40 27.38 -1.02
C SER A 187 7.55 26.58 -1.65
N SER A 188 7.33 25.39 -2.20
CA SER A 188 8.39 24.61 -2.88
C SER A 188 8.36 24.73 -4.42
N ILE A 189 7.22 25.06 -5.01
CA ILE A 189 7.12 25.37 -6.46
C ILE A 189 7.52 26.82 -6.78
N ASN A 190 7.50 27.73 -5.80
CA ASN A 190 7.97 29.10 -5.98
C ASN A 190 9.50 29.26 -5.90
N LYS A 191 10.29 28.21 -6.17
CA LYS A 191 11.69 28.42 -6.55
C LYS A 191 11.71 28.76 -8.05
N SER A 192 11.52 30.03 -8.35
CA SER A 192 11.45 30.58 -9.71
C SER A 192 12.52 29.97 -10.62
N LEU A 193 12.11 29.12 -11.56
CA LEU A 193 12.99 28.62 -12.60
C LEU A 193 13.53 29.82 -13.38
N SER A 194 14.84 30.08 -13.29
CA SER A 194 15.47 31.12 -14.10
C SER A 194 15.49 30.66 -15.55
N VAL A 195 14.86 31.45 -16.43
CA VAL A 195 14.84 31.17 -17.88
C VAL A 195 15.98 31.95 -18.51
N SER A 196 16.93 31.24 -19.14
CA SER A 196 17.96 31.86 -19.97
C SER A 196 17.76 31.47 -21.44
N THR A 197 17.76 32.44 -22.33
CA THR A 197 17.69 32.22 -23.79
C THR A 197 19.11 32.20 -24.35
N THR A 198 19.46 31.15 -25.11
CA THR A 198 20.75 31.10 -25.81
C THR A 198 20.73 32.04 -27.03
N ASN A 199 21.91 32.41 -27.53
CA ASN A 199 22.03 33.25 -28.72
C ASN A 199 21.39 32.62 -29.98
N GLY A 200 21.08 31.32 -29.97
CA GLY A 200 20.33 30.61 -31.02
C GLY A 200 18.82 30.50 -30.78
N GLY A 201 18.27 31.19 -29.78
CA GLY A 201 16.83 31.24 -29.51
C GLY A 201 16.26 30.10 -28.66
N ALA A 202 17.09 29.15 -28.20
CA ALA A 202 16.63 28.07 -27.34
C ALA A 202 16.44 28.56 -25.90
N LYS A 203 15.27 28.30 -25.30
CA LYS A 203 14.97 28.61 -23.90
C LYS A 203 15.42 27.45 -23.01
N ILE A 204 16.30 27.75 -22.05
CA ILE A 204 16.78 26.79 -21.06
C ILE A 204 16.20 27.17 -19.70
N TYR A 205 15.52 26.21 -19.07
CA TYR A 205 14.99 26.33 -17.71
C TYR A 205 16.03 25.80 -16.74
N LYS A 206 16.56 26.66 -15.86
CA LYS A 206 17.50 26.25 -14.81
C LYS A 206 16.79 26.31 -13.45
N SER A 207 16.84 25.21 -12.72
CA SER A 207 16.50 25.19 -11.29
C SER A 207 17.50 26.08 -10.54
N LEU A 208 17.01 26.84 -9.55
CA LEU A 208 17.83 27.67 -8.67
C LEU A 208 18.71 26.86 -7.72
N ASP A 209 18.53 25.55 -7.66
CA ASP A 209 19.45 24.67 -6.97
C ASP A 209 20.59 24.28 -7.92
N GLY A 210 21.78 24.80 -7.60
CA GLY A 210 23.03 24.43 -8.24
C GLY A 210 23.22 22.91 -8.25
N ALA A 211 24.08 22.45 -9.17
CA ALA A 211 24.36 21.05 -9.41
C ALA A 211 24.45 20.23 -8.11
N VAL A 212 23.53 19.28 -7.95
CA VAL A 212 23.73 18.18 -7.01
C VAL A 212 24.90 17.37 -7.56
N SER A 213 26.06 17.47 -6.91
CA SER A 213 27.19 16.60 -7.22
C SER A 213 26.80 15.16 -6.83
N ILE A 214 26.95 14.26 -7.79
CA ILE A 214 26.86 12.80 -7.60
C ILE A 214 28.12 12.33 -6.88
#